data_AF-A0AAD9PL99-F1
#
_entry.id   AF-A0AAD9PL99-F1
#
_cell.length_a   1.000
_cell.length_b   1.000
_cell.length_c   1.000
_cell.angle_alpha   90.00
_cell.angle_beta   90.00
_cell.angle_gamma   90.00
#
_symmetry.space_group_name_H-M   'P 1'
#
loop_
_entity.id
_entity.type
_entity.pdbx_description
1 polymer ?
#
loop_
_entity_poly.entity_id
_entity_poly.type
_entity_poly.pdbx_seq_one_letter_code
_entity_poly.pdbx_strand_id
1 'polypeptide(L)'
;MSNELFGWKNKRTGEVVQHHFKDIRNVDIITTSGGLYQLRFELNLAKQNIILRFSGFTERAVADLKAHLVKNANIEPQLDEVASTGWHWGIYDFDSSTFKLRIDNKCGIEIDPKSISQVNVPTKADLAVELRPSGHTSGHFDELVEIRFCTPSKQDIEDTEGQLEDIKQSFLLKAGLDETKSDTITLITDVPLIVPRGRYEIEFTKRGIKLHGKSYDYTMLFGNISRMFLVPKPNSPHVMFIIGLEQAMRQGQTRYPYLVLQFEVEEEIELDLNLEPAEAAELKLETQVSGKTYNIVTRLFGCLSKKSIIVPGEFKSTRGESGIASTFKATSGHLFPLNNSLLFIVKPVIFIRFDDIVSIEFSRTGYITQNRLFSFVVALRGGQEYEFTNIDRSEFEPLSNYLVSKGVRVKNAEQEQPPQPLVMDEDEEDDEEDEDFNDEEEEEDDDDDEVYTLNTIIMAERINDESIVRSSSHLALSSKRYLYENELYSLGAPLLKDILRMPL
;
A
#
# COMPACT_ATOMS: atom_id res chain seq x y z
N MET A 1 6.44 30.76 -24.39
CA MET A 1 5.44 31.63 -23.72
C MET A 1 4.94 32.66 -24.72
N SER A 2 3.70 33.11 -24.59
CA SER A 2 3.16 34.25 -25.34
C SER A 2 3.19 35.50 -24.46
N ASN A 3 2.56 36.59 -24.90
CA ASN A 3 2.42 37.82 -24.11
C ASN A 3 1.39 37.68 -22.98
N GLU A 4 0.44 36.75 -23.07
CA GLU A 4 -0.65 36.60 -22.10
C GLU A 4 -0.69 35.24 -21.41
N LEU A 5 -0.13 34.23 -22.05
CA LEU A 5 -0.20 32.83 -21.66
C LEU A 5 1.19 32.22 -21.53
N PHE A 6 1.36 31.39 -20.50
CA PHE A 6 2.45 30.43 -20.42
C PHE A 6 1.90 29.01 -20.44
N GLY A 7 2.72 28.08 -20.88
CA GLY A 7 2.31 26.70 -20.99
C GLY A 7 3.43 25.80 -21.45
N TRP A 8 3.22 24.51 -21.26
CA TRP A 8 4.15 23.45 -21.59
C TRP A 8 3.38 22.28 -22.16
N LYS A 9 3.96 21.64 -23.17
CA LYS A 9 3.44 20.40 -23.74
C LYS A 9 4.42 19.28 -23.46
N ASN A 10 3.96 18.27 -22.74
CA ASN A 10 4.73 17.07 -22.48
C ASN A 10 5.00 16.33 -23.79
N LYS A 11 6.27 16.13 -24.14
CA LYS A 11 6.64 15.39 -25.35
C LYS A 11 6.31 13.90 -25.27
N ARG A 12 6.27 13.33 -24.05
CA ARG A 12 6.01 11.89 -23.81
C ARG A 12 4.52 11.59 -23.67
N THR A 13 3.81 12.36 -22.85
CA THR A 13 2.37 12.11 -22.58
C THR A 13 1.45 12.88 -23.54
N GLY A 14 1.97 13.89 -24.24
CA GLY A 14 1.17 14.79 -25.07
C GLY A 14 0.34 15.80 -24.29
N GLU A 15 0.33 15.71 -22.96
CA GLU A 15 -0.41 16.58 -22.06
C GLU A 15 0.02 18.05 -22.22
N VAL A 16 -0.96 18.94 -22.26
CA VAL A 16 -0.73 20.38 -22.42
C VAL A 16 -1.20 21.08 -21.15
N VAL A 17 -0.27 21.75 -20.49
CA VAL A 17 -0.54 22.66 -19.36
C VAL A 17 -0.47 24.08 -19.90
N GLN A 18 -1.51 24.88 -19.72
CA GLN A 18 -1.55 26.26 -20.19
C GLN A 18 -2.36 27.14 -19.23
N HIS A 19 -1.79 28.29 -18.84
CA HIS A 19 -2.38 29.23 -17.90
C HIS A 19 -2.11 30.68 -18.33
N HIS A 20 -2.95 31.61 -17.87
CA HIS A 20 -2.73 33.03 -18.07
C HIS A 20 -1.75 33.58 -17.03
N PHE A 21 -0.99 34.61 -17.38
CA PHE A 21 -0.11 35.29 -16.44
C PHE A 21 -0.86 35.91 -15.25
N LYS A 22 -2.12 36.36 -15.45
CA LYS A 22 -2.99 36.86 -14.38
C LYS A 22 -3.33 35.81 -13.31
N ASP A 23 -3.17 34.53 -13.64
CA ASP A 23 -3.47 33.43 -12.72
C ASP A 23 -2.29 33.14 -11.79
N ILE A 24 -1.12 33.74 -12.04
CA ILE A 24 0.08 33.54 -11.22
C ILE A 24 -0.01 34.41 -9.97
N ARG A 25 0.27 33.80 -8.82
CA ARG A 25 0.43 34.46 -7.53
C ARG A 25 1.90 34.76 -7.24
N ASN A 26 2.78 33.76 -7.38
CA ASN A 26 4.20 33.90 -7.12
C ASN A 26 5.04 33.07 -8.11
N VAL A 27 6.28 33.50 -8.34
CA VAL A 27 7.27 32.77 -9.13
C VAL A 27 8.59 32.73 -8.38
N ASP A 28 9.02 31.52 -8.04
CA ASP A 28 10.30 31.28 -7.40
C ASP A 28 11.26 30.63 -8.39
N ILE A 29 12.50 31.12 -8.40
CA ILE A 29 13.63 30.53 -9.11
C ILE A 29 14.44 29.78 -8.07
N ILE A 30 14.45 28.46 -8.18
CA ILE A 30 15.11 27.58 -7.22
C ILE A 30 16.42 27.11 -7.82
N THR A 31 17.51 27.24 -7.06
CA THR A 31 18.81 26.69 -7.45
C THR A 31 18.80 25.17 -7.35
N THR A 32 19.28 24.49 -8.39
CA THR A 32 19.41 23.02 -8.41
C THR A 32 20.86 22.61 -8.64
N SER A 33 21.17 21.33 -8.51
CA SER A 33 22.52 20.83 -8.71
C SER A 33 23.00 21.05 -10.16
N GLY A 34 24.31 21.25 -10.34
CA GLY A 34 24.93 21.35 -11.66
C GLY A 34 24.74 22.68 -12.39
N GLY A 35 24.41 23.77 -11.68
CA GLY A 35 24.24 25.11 -12.28
C GLY A 35 22.95 25.27 -13.09
N LEU A 36 21.99 24.38 -12.86
CA LEU A 36 20.65 24.46 -13.43
C LEU A 36 19.69 25.07 -12.42
N TYR A 37 18.57 25.55 -12.94
CA TYR A 37 17.52 26.19 -12.16
C TYR A 37 16.17 25.52 -12.42
N GLN A 38 15.31 25.60 -11.42
CA GLN A 38 13.93 25.19 -11.48
C GLN A 38 13.03 26.42 -11.29
N LEU A 39 12.00 26.53 -12.13
CA LEU A 39 10.97 27.54 -11.99
C LEU A 39 9.77 26.92 -11.30
N ARG A 40 9.38 27.52 -10.17
CA ARG A 40 8.18 27.19 -9.40
C ARG A 40 7.16 28.29 -9.64
N PHE A 41 6.05 27.95 -10.28
CA PHE A 41 4.91 28.83 -10.44
C PHE A 41 3.82 28.44 -9.45
N GLU A 42 3.43 29.38 -8.60
CA GLU A 42 2.28 29.22 -7.71
C GLU A 42 1.11 30.00 -8.31
N LEU A 43 0.01 29.29 -8.61
CA LEU A 43 -1.19 29.93 -9.11
C LEU A 43 -2.04 30.52 -7.97
N ASN A 44 -3.00 31.37 -8.32
CA ASN A 44 -3.89 32.00 -7.37
C ASN A 44 -5.00 31.06 -6.87
N LEU A 45 -5.83 31.57 -5.95
CA LEU A 45 -6.95 30.83 -5.37
C LEU A 45 -7.97 30.35 -6.41
N ALA A 46 -8.19 31.10 -7.49
CA ALA A 46 -9.11 30.70 -8.57
C ALA A 46 -8.63 29.45 -9.32
N LYS A 47 -7.34 29.15 -9.24
CA LYS A 47 -6.73 27.89 -9.73
C LYS A 47 -6.30 26.99 -8.58
N GLN A 48 -6.96 27.09 -7.42
CA GLN A 48 -6.74 26.22 -6.26
C GLN A 48 -5.27 26.15 -5.81
N ASN A 49 -4.52 27.25 -5.94
CA ASN A 49 -3.10 27.31 -5.60
C ASN A 49 -2.26 26.16 -6.19
N ILE A 50 -2.55 25.73 -7.42
CA ILE A 50 -1.74 24.72 -8.11
C ILE A 50 -0.29 25.20 -8.22
N ILE A 51 0.64 24.29 -7.94
CA ILE A 51 2.08 24.52 -8.08
C ILE A 51 2.55 23.81 -9.34
N LEU A 52 3.21 24.54 -10.24
CA LEU A 52 3.83 24.00 -11.44
C LEU A 52 5.34 24.14 -11.32
N ARG A 53 6.05 23.03 -11.52
CA ARG A 53 7.52 23.00 -11.48
C ARG A 53 8.07 22.66 -12.85
N PHE A 54 8.97 23.50 -13.35
CA PHE A 54 9.70 23.27 -14.59
C PHE A 54 11.19 23.31 -14.29
N SER A 55 11.92 22.26 -14.62
CA SER A 55 13.34 22.11 -14.27
C SER A 55 14.22 22.03 -15.52
N GLY A 56 15.51 22.30 -15.36
CA GLY A 56 16.50 22.20 -16.44
C GLY A 56 16.80 23.53 -17.15
N PHE A 57 16.55 24.66 -16.50
CA PHE A 57 16.89 25.97 -17.06
C PHE A 57 18.35 26.32 -16.79
N THR A 58 19.02 26.89 -17.79
CA THR A 58 20.35 27.49 -17.61
C THR A 58 20.23 28.91 -17.06
N GLU A 59 21.30 29.43 -16.46
CA GLU A 59 21.35 30.81 -15.94
C GLU A 59 20.91 31.86 -16.98
N ARG A 60 21.37 31.71 -18.23
CA ARG A 60 20.98 32.61 -19.35
C ARG A 60 19.49 32.55 -19.62
N ALA A 61 18.91 31.33 -19.67
CA ALA A 61 17.49 31.16 -19.89
C ALA A 61 16.64 31.76 -18.75
N VAL A 62 17.12 31.66 -17.50
CA VAL A 62 16.47 32.28 -16.34
C VAL A 62 16.48 33.80 -16.45
N ALA A 63 17.60 34.41 -16.87
CA ALA A 63 17.68 35.85 -17.06
C ALA A 63 16.66 36.35 -18.11
N ASP A 64 16.58 35.66 -19.25
CA ASP A 64 15.60 35.97 -20.31
C ASP A 64 14.16 35.81 -19.82
N LEU A 65 13.88 34.73 -19.07
CA LEU A 65 12.56 34.47 -18.49
C LEU A 65 12.17 35.51 -17.43
N LYS A 66 13.12 35.94 -16.60
CA LYS A 66 12.90 37.01 -15.62
C LYS A 66 12.50 38.30 -16.32
N ALA A 67 13.21 38.69 -17.38
CA ALA A 67 12.86 39.86 -18.18
C ALA A 67 11.47 39.75 -18.83
N HIS A 68 11.11 38.56 -19.33
CA HIS A 68 9.79 38.30 -19.92
C HIS A 68 8.65 38.40 -18.90
N LEU A 69 8.84 37.85 -17.70
CA LEU A 69 7.84 37.87 -16.62
C LEU A 69 7.63 39.29 -16.07
N VAL A 70 8.70 40.05 -15.86
CA VAL A 70 8.58 41.46 -15.43
C VAL A 70 7.85 42.28 -16.49
N LYS A 71 8.20 42.10 -17.77
CA LYS A 71 7.61 42.87 -18.87
C LYS A 71 6.13 42.55 -19.12
N ASN A 72 5.76 41.27 -19.12
CA ASN A 72 4.44 40.84 -19.61
C ASN A 72 3.48 40.41 -18.49
N ALA A 73 4.00 40.00 -17.33
CA ALA A 73 3.19 39.58 -16.19
C ALA A 73 3.22 40.60 -15.03
N ASN A 74 4.16 41.56 -15.04
CA ASN A 74 4.43 42.46 -13.91
C ASN A 74 4.72 41.70 -12.61
N ILE A 75 5.44 40.58 -12.72
CA ILE A 75 5.84 39.73 -11.60
C ILE A 75 7.36 39.77 -11.53
N GLU A 76 7.90 39.98 -10.34
CA GLU A 76 9.34 39.89 -10.07
C GLU A 76 9.65 38.52 -9.44
N PRO A 77 10.28 37.60 -10.18
CA PRO A 77 10.66 36.30 -9.65
C PRO A 77 11.70 36.42 -8.54
N GLN A 78 11.48 35.69 -7.44
CA GLN A 78 12.39 35.63 -6.30
C GLN A 78 13.40 34.49 -6.49
N LEU A 79 14.66 34.74 -6.13
CA LEU A 79 15.66 33.68 -6.09
C LEU A 79 15.57 33.00 -4.72
N ASP A 80 15.25 31.71 -4.71
CA ASP A 80 15.19 30.89 -3.50
C ASP A 80 16.39 29.93 -3.50
N GLU A 81 17.22 30.07 -2.47
CA GLU A 81 18.38 29.19 -2.27
C GLU A 81 17.98 27.98 -1.43
N VAL A 82 18.28 26.80 -1.95
CA VAL A 82 18.06 25.55 -1.23
C VAL A 82 19.13 25.32 -0.17
N ALA A 83 18.74 24.69 0.95
CA ALA A 83 19.67 24.31 1.98
C ALA A 83 20.61 23.20 1.48
N SER A 84 21.92 23.42 1.62
CA SER A 84 22.97 22.49 1.16
C SER A 84 23.89 22.00 2.29
N THR A 85 23.50 22.23 3.55
CA THR A 85 24.32 21.93 4.73
C THR A 85 24.32 20.45 5.12
N GLY A 86 23.35 19.67 4.62
CA GLY A 86 23.12 18.28 5.03
C GLY A 86 22.49 18.14 6.42
N TRP A 87 22.07 19.24 7.05
CA TRP A 87 21.33 19.19 8.31
C TRP A 87 19.91 18.67 8.05
N HIS A 88 19.32 18.06 9.08
CA HIS A 88 17.98 17.47 9.03
C HIS A 88 17.03 18.06 10.08
N TRP A 89 17.43 19.16 10.72
CA TRP A 89 16.62 19.90 11.69
C TRP A 89 16.38 21.33 11.19
N GLY A 90 15.24 21.89 11.55
CA GLY A 90 14.83 23.19 11.05
C GLY A 90 13.51 23.66 11.65
N ILE A 91 13.03 24.80 11.16
CA ILE A 91 11.73 25.35 11.50
C ILE A 91 10.81 25.06 10.33
N TYR A 92 9.63 24.49 10.59
CA TYR A 92 8.63 24.31 9.55
C TYR A 92 7.71 25.53 9.45
N ASP A 93 7.23 25.80 8.24
CA ASP A 93 6.19 26.77 7.97
C ASP A 93 5.27 26.28 6.83
N PHE A 94 4.01 26.74 6.87
CA PHE A 94 3.07 26.54 5.77
C PHE A 94 3.01 27.81 4.95
N ASP A 95 3.76 27.85 3.86
CA ASP A 95 3.74 28.96 2.90
C ASP A 95 2.54 28.78 1.96
N SER A 96 1.50 29.58 2.22
CA SER A 96 0.16 29.48 1.63
C SER A 96 -0.53 28.13 1.88
N SER A 97 -0.12 27.10 1.14
CA SER A 97 -0.55 25.72 1.25
C SER A 97 0.63 24.78 1.37
N THR A 98 1.79 25.13 0.82
CA THR A 98 2.96 24.27 0.76
C THR A 98 3.62 24.14 2.13
N PHE A 99 3.90 22.91 2.54
CA PHE A 99 4.72 22.68 3.71
C PHE A 99 6.20 22.88 3.34
N LYS A 100 6.90 23.71 4.10
CA LYS A 100 8.34 23.95 3.97
C LYS A 100 9.04 23.66 5.29
N LEU A 101 10.11 22.88 5.24
CA LEU A 101 11.08 22.77 6.34
C LEU A 101 12.27 23.67 6.00
N ARG A 102 12.46 24.74 6.77
CA ARG A 102 13.56 25.68 6.59
C ARG A 102 14.75 25.31 7.47
N ILE A 103 15.91 25.24 6.84
CA ILE A 103 17.19 24.94 7.47
C ILE A 103 18.07 26.16 7.27
N ASP A 104 18.39 26.86 8.36
CA ASP A 104 19.14 28.13 8.31
C ASP A 104 18.49 29.16 7.36
N ASN A 105 17.17 29.37 7.51
CA ASN A 105 16.31 30.21 6.67
C ASN A 105 16.22 29.84 5.18
N LYS A 106 16.89 28.77 4.73
CA LYS A 106 16.83 28.25 3.36
C LYS A 106 15.85 27.08 3.27
N CYS A 107 15.21 26.90 2.11
CA CYS A 107 14.28 25.79 1.91
C CYS A 107 15.04 24.46 1.88
N GLY A 108 14.78 23.57 2.85
CA GLY A 108 15.36 22.23 2.91
C GLY A 108 14.45 21.18 2.29
N ILE A 109 13.22 21.08 2.78
CA ILE A 109 12.20 20.15 2.27
C ILE A 109 10.94 20.92 1.92
N GLU A 110 10.37 20.65 0.75
CA GLU A 110 9.11 21.22 0.30
C GLU A 110 8.14 20.09 -0.07
N ILE A 111 6.97 20.05 0.57
CA ILE A 111 5.92 19.07 0.28
C ILE A 111 4.69 19.81 -0.24
N ASP A 112 4.27 19.44 -1.46
CA ASP A 112 2.98 19.89 -2.00
C ASP A 112 1.85 19.10 -1.32
N PRO A 113 0.90 19.75 -0.63
CA PRO A 113 -0.23 19.06 -0.01
C PRO A 113 -1.04 18.20 -0.97
N LYS A 114 -1.09 18.55 -2.27
CA LYS A 114 -1.78 17.74 -3.28
C LYS A 114 -1.09 16.43 -3.59
N SER A 115 0.17 16.26 -3.18
CA SER A 115 0.87 14.98 -3.27
C SER A 115 0.60 14.08 -2.06
N ILE A 116 0.04 14.61 -0.97
CA ILE A 116 -0.19 13.86 0.27
C ILE A 116 -1.37 12.90 0.08
N SER A 117 -1.12 11.63 0.37
CA SER A 117 -2.12 10.58 0.45
C SER A 117 -2.72 10.51 1.85
N GLN A 118 -1.87 10.52 2.86
CA GLN A 118 -2.26 10.33 4.26
C GLN A 118 -1.23 10.97 5.21
N VAL A 119 -1.69 11.40 6.40
CA VAL A 119 -0.83 11.82 7.50
C VAL A 119 -1.25 11.11 8.78
N ASN A 120 -0.28 10.56 9.51
CA ASN A 120 -0.49 9.85 10.78
C ASN A 120 0.60 10.22 11.81
N VAL A 121 0.31 9.92 13.08
CA VAL A 121 1.21 10.13 14.21
C VAL A 121 1.55 8.75 14.77
N PRO A 122 2.55 8.05 14.20
CA PRO A 122 2.85 6.65 14.58
C PRO A 122 3.42 6.54 16.00
N THR A 123 4.09 7.58 16.50
CA THR A 123 4.60 7.66 17.87
C THR A 123 4.32 9.05 18.43
N LYS A 124 4.48 9.23 19.74
CA LYS A 124 4.23 10.53 20.42
C LYS A 124 5.17 11.67 20.00
N ALA A 125 6.18 11.39 19.18
CA ALA A 125 7.13 12.38 18.68
C ALA A 125 7.18 12.42 17.14
N ASP A 126 6.62 11.42 16.46
CA ASP A 126 6.77 11.27 15.01
C ASP A 126 5.50 11.64 14.27
N LEU A 127 5.67 12.37 13.17
CA LEU A 127 4.65 12.63 12.16
C LEU A 127 5.07 11.93 10.87
N ALA A 128 4.29 10.96 10.40
CA ALA A 128 4.52 10.34 9.10
C ALA A 128 3.54 10.90 8.06
N VAL A 129 4.11 11.29 6.92
CA VAL A 129 3.42 11.87 5.76
C VAL A 129 3.63 10.92 4.58
N GLU A 130 2.56 10.27 4.16
CA GLU A 130 2.56 9.38 3.00
C GLU A 130 2.17 10.14 1.72
N LEU A 131 2.91 9.89 0.65
CA LEU A 131 2.74 10.54 -0.64
C LEU A 131 2.07 9.59 -1.64
N ARG A 132 1.25 10.16 -2.52
CA ARG A 132 0.59 9.44 -3.61
C ARG A 132 1.66 9.00 -4.63
N PRO A 133 1.75 7.71 -4.98
CA PRO A 133 2.64 7.26 -6.04
C PRO A 133 2.19 7.86 -7.37
N SER A 134 3.15 8.29 -8.19
CA SER A 134 2.96 9.06 -9.42
C SER A 134 2.36 8.26 -10.58
N GLY A 135 1.90 7.02 -10.35
CA GLY A 135 1.21 6.18 -11.34
C GLY A 135 2.06 5.80 -12.56
N HIS A 136 3.34 6.19 -12.60
CA HIS A 136 4.26 5.89 -13.68
C HIS A 136 4.80 4.46 -13.51
N THR A 137 4.14 3.50 -14.13
CA THR A 137 4.52 2.08 -14.12
C THR A 137 5.63 1.72 -15.10
N SER A 138 6.21 2.70 -15.80
CA SER A 138 7.15 2.49 -16.90
C SER A 138 8.55 3.01 -16.56
N GLY A 139 9.30 2.23 -15.77
CA GLY A 139 10.73 2.40 -15.52
C GLY A 139 11.16 2.11 -14.09
N HIS A 140 12.43 1.75 -13.91
CA HIS A 140 13.06 1.65 -12.61
C HIS A 140 13.48 3.05 -12.14
N PHE A 141 12.59 3.72 -11.41
CA PHE A 141 12.90 5.01 -10.79
C PHE A 141 12.61 4.94 -9.30
N ASP A 142 13.43 5.62 -8.51
CA ASP A 142 13.18 5.79 -7.09
C ASP A 142 12.07 6.81 -6.88
N GLU A 143 11.11 6.47 -6.03
CA GLU A 143 9.98 7.32 -5.69
C GLU A 143 9.88 7.51 -4.18
N LEU A 144 9.67 8.75 -3.76
CA LEU A 144 9.44 9.07 -2.36
C LEU A 144 8.01 8.69 -1.97
N VAL A 145 7.89 7.75 -1.03
CA VAL A 145 6.58 7.21 -0.61
C VAL A 145 6.15 7.73 0.76
N GLU A 146 7.08 7.88 1.69
CA GLU A 146 6.81 8.33 3.06
C GLU A 146 7.95 9.22 3.53
N ILE A 147 7.61 10.28 4.26
CA ILE A 147 8.55 11.07 5.04
C ILE A 147 8.08 11.04 6.49
N ARG A 148 9.00 10.75 7.42
CA ARG A 148 8.73 10.83 8.85
C ARG A 148 9.52 11.97 9.47
N PHE A 149 8.82 12.92 10.08
CA PHE A 149 9.40 14.01 10.84
C PHE A 149 9.35 13.68 12.32
N CYS A 150 10.44 13.99 13.04
CA CYS A 150 10.48 13.91 14.49
C CYS A 150 10.34 15.33 15.06
N THR A 151 9.36 15.54 15.93
CA THR A 151 9.23 16.77 16.70
C THR A 151 10.00 16.60 18.01
N PRO A 152 11.05 17.40 18.25
CA PRO A 152 11.83 17.28 19.48
C PRO A 152 10.93 17.58 20.68
N SER A 153 10.83 16.62 21.59
CA SER A 153 10.01 16.75 22.79
C SER A 153 10.49 17.94 23.61
N LYS A 154 9.61 18.90 23.85
CA LYS A 154 9.78 19.80 24.99
C LYS A 154 9.50 18.98 26.26
N GLN A 155 9.89 19.50 27.42
CA GLN A 155 9.97 18.75 28.67
C GLN A 155 8.66 18.06 29.12
N ASP A 156 7.53 18.32 28.46
CA ASP A 156 6.24 17.66 28.64
C ASP A 156 5.78 16.91 27.37
N ILE A 157 5.45 15.62 27.56
CA ILE A 157 5.04 14.70 26.48
C ILE A 157 3.65 15.07 25.92
N GLU A 158 2.73 15.54 26.77
CA GLU A 158 1.36 15.90 26.37
C GLU A 158 1.34 17.11 25.42
N ASP A 159 2.17 18.12 25.68
CA ASP A 159 2.30 19.30 24.80
C ASP A 159 2.84 18.93 23.40
N THR A 160 3.74 17.94 23.34
CA THR A 160 4.30 17.44 22.07
C THR A 160 3.24 16.71 21.25
N GLU A 161 2.41 15.91 21.92
CA GLU A 161 1.30 15.18 21.29
C GLU A 161 0.23 16.14 20.73
N GLY A 162 -0.13 17.18 21.49
CA GLY A 162 -1.04 18.23 21.02
C GLY A 162 -0.49 19.00 19.81
N GLN A 163 0.80 19.37 19.84
CA GLN A 163 1.43 20.03 18.70
C GLN A 163 1.46 19.15 17.44
N LEU A 164 1.71 17.85 17.58
CA LEU A 164 1.69 16.90 16.47
C LEU A 164 0.30 16.78 15.84
N GLU A 165 -0.75 16.74 16.67
CA GLU A 165 -2.12 16.69 16.18
C GLU A 165 -2.48 17.99 15.45
N ASP A 166 -2.08 19.16 15.94
CA ASP A 166 -2.28 20.44 15.24
C ASP A 166 -1.57 20.48 13.87
N ILE A 167 -0.36 19.93 13.79
CA ILE A 167 0.38 19.82 12.52
C ILE A 167 -0.33 18.84 11.58
N LYS A 168 -0.78 17.68 12.07
CA LYS A 168 -1.56 16.70 11.30
C LYS A 168 -2.82 17.34 10.73
N GLN A 169 -3.60 18.05 11.54
CA GLN A 169 -4.81 18.76 11.11
C GLN A 169 -4.48 19.81 10.05
N SER A 170 -3.38 20.56 10.23
CA SER A 170 -2.91 21.53 9.24
C SER A 170 -2.60 20.87 7.89
N PHE A 171 -1.91 19.72 7.89
CA PHE A 171 -1.65 18.97 6.67
C PHE A 171 -2.94 18.49 6.01
N LEU A 172 -3.87 17.91 6.78
CA LEU A 172 -5.15 17.42 6.25
C LEU A 172 -5.96 18.55 5.62
N LEU A 173 -6.05 19.71 6.29
CA LEU A 173 -6.78 20.88 5.80
C LEU A 173 -6.16 21.41 4.50
N LYS A 174 -4.83 21.55 4.44
CA LYS A 174 -4.14 22.04 3.24
C LYS A 174 -4.14 21.04 2.10
N ALA A 175 -4.14 19.74 2.39
CA ALA A 175 -4.25 18.67 1.39
C ALA A 175 -5.68 18.53 0.83
N GLY A 176 -6.67 19.23 1.42
CA GLY A 176 -8.08 19.03 1.10
C GLY A 176 -8.59 17.65 1.51
N LEU A 177 -7.90 17.02 2.48
CA LEU A 177 -8.25 15.75 3.12
C LEU A 177 -9.04 15.97 4.41
N ASP A 178 -9.13 17.22 4.89
CA ASP A 178 -9.98 17.60 6.01
C ASP A 178 -11.45 17.60 5.55
N GLU A 179 -12.08 16.44 5.73
CA GLU A 179 -13.53 16.31 5.68
C GLU A 179 -14.05 16.62 7.08
N THR A 180 -14.68 17.80 7.19
CA THR A 180 -15.36 18.28 8.39
C THR A 180 -16.29 17.20 8.93
N LYS A 181 -16.48 17.13 10.26
CA LYS A 181 -17.46 16.23 10.93
C LYS A 181 -18.89 16.25 10.35
N SER A 182 -19.20 17.20 9.47
CA SER A 182 -20.47 17.30 8.72
C SER A 182 -20.63 16.29 7.59
N ASP A 183 -19.55 15.67 7.10
CA ASP A 183 -19.62 14.66 6.03
C ASP A 183 -19.74 13.22 6.57
N THR A 184 -19.69 13.07 7.90
CA THR A 184 -19.84 11.79 8.59
C THR A 184 -21.30 11.35 8.58
N ILE A 185 -21.55 10.18 8.01
CA ILE A 185 -22.85 9.53 7.93
C ILE A 185 -23.14 8.80 9.23
N THR A 186 -22.22 7.94 9.67
CA THR A 186 -22.35 7.16 10.90
C THR A 186 -20.99 6.65 11.36
N LEU A 187 -20.90 6.27 12.63
CA LEU A 187 -19.71 5.72 13.25
C LEU A 187 -20.06 4.38 13.88
N ILE A 188 -19.31 3.34 13.54
CA ILE A 188 -19.43 2.02 14.14
C ILE A 188 -18.18 1.79 14.99
N THR A 189 -18.37 1.58 16.28
CA THR A 189 -17.27 1.36 17.21
C THR A 189 -16.95 -0.13 17.35
N ASP A 190 -15.73 -0.41 17.82
CA ASP A 190 -15.30 -1.75 18.26
C ASP A 190 -15.37 -2.88 17.20
N VAL A 191 -15.13 -2.57 15.93
CA VAL A 191 -15.21 -3.55 14.85
C VAL A 191 -13.95 -4.43 14.81
N PRO A 192 -14.06 -5.77 14.91
CA PRO A 192 -12.90 -6.65 14.88
C PRO A 192 -12.43 -6.91 13.44
N LEU A 193 -11.21 -6.47 13.13
CA LEU A 193 -10.51 -6.79 11.89
C LEU A 193 -9.48 -7.89 12.12
N ILE A 194 -9.52 -8.90 11.26
CA ILE A 194 -8.51 -9.96 11.19
C ILE A 194 -7.32 -9.51 10.34
N VAL A 195 -7.59 -8.72 9.29
CA VAL A 195 -6.58 -8.17 8.39
C VAL A 195 -6.92 -6.71 8.05
N PRO A 196 -6.06 -5.73 8.41
CA PRO A 196 -4.97 -5.81 9.39
C PRO A 196 -5.52 -6.14 10.79
N ARG A 197 -4.78 -6.93 11.57
CA ARG A 197 -5.24 -7.40 12.88
C ARG A 197 -5.41 -6.22 13.84
N GLY A 198 -6.62 -6.06 14.39
CA GLY A 198 -6.89 -5.02 15.37
C GLY A 198 -8.39 -4.80 15.56
N ARG A 199 -8.72 -3.92 16.51
CA ARG A 199 -10.06 -3.37 16.65
C ARG A 199 -10.05 -1.94 16.15
N TYR A 200 -11.03 -1.61 15.32
CA TYR A 200 -11.12 -0.32 14.66
C TYR A 200 -12.52 0.26 14.83
N GLU A 201 -12.59 1.57 14.88
CA GLU A 201 -13.83 2.31 14.69
C GLU A 201 -13.95 2.64 13.20
N ILE A 202 -15.10 2.33 12.60
CA ILE A 202 -15.37 2.58 11.19
C ILE A 202 -16.27 3.79 11.08
N GLU A 203 -15.70 4.89 10.62
CA GLU A 203 -16.41 6.11 10.29
C GLU A 203 -16.78 6.10 8.81
N PHE A 204 -18.08 6.15 8.51
CA PHE A 204 -18.56 6.27 7.14
C PHE A 204 -18.69 7.76 6.79
N THR A 205 -18.03 8.19 5.73
CA THR A 205 -18.22 9.53 5.15
C THR A 205 -18.96 9.44 3.82
N LYS A 206 -19.38 10.58 3.25
CA LYS A 206 -20.00 10.60 1.91
C LYS A 206 -19.07 10.11 0.79
N ARG A 207 -17.75 10.21 0.98
CA ARG A 207 -16.74 9.91 -0.06
C ARG A 207 -16.00 8.59 0.17
N GLY A 208 -15.98 8.10 1.40
CA GLY A 208 -15.25 6.90 1.75
C GLY A 208 -15.49 6.43 3.17
N ILE A 209 -14.52 5.70 3.68
CA ILE A 209 -14.47 5.21 5.05
C ILE A 209 -13.17 5.63 5.71
N LYS A 210 -13.23 5.92 7.00
CA LYS A 210 -12.05 6.05 7.86
C LYS A 210 -12.08 4.92 8.88
N LEU A 211 -10.97 4.20 9.00
CA LEU A 211 -10.74 3.19 10.01
C LEU A 211 -9.85 3.83 11.07
N HIS A 212 -10.39 4.14 12.24
CA HIS A 212 -9.61 4.65 13.37
C HIS A 212 -9.18 3.48 14.23
N GLY A 213 -7.87 3.28 14.33
CA GLY A 213 -7.28 2.21 15.13
C GLY A 213 -6.47 2.78 16.28
N LYS A 214 -6.13 1.96 17.26
CA LYS A 214 -5.29 2.42 18.38
C LYS A 214 -3.91 2.95 17.95
N SER A 215 -3.37 2.39 16.87
CA SER A 215 -2.00 2.70 16.40
C SER A 215 -1.95 3.26 14.99
N TYR A 216 -2.96 2.97 14.18
CA TYR A 216 -3.00 3.35 12.77
C TYR A 216 -4.41 3.72 12.39
N ASP A 217 -4.54 4.91 11.82
CA ASP A 217 -5.75 5.32 11.13
C ASP A 217 -5.59 4.99 9.65
N TYR A 218 -6.67 4.70 8.94
CA TYR A 218 -6.67 4.53 7.49
C TYR A 218 -7.83 5.30 6.89
N THR A 219 -7.59 6.04 5.82
CA THR A 219 -8.66 6.68 5.04
C THR A 219 -8.71 6.03 3.66
N MET A 220 -9.88 5.55 3.27
CA MET A 220 -10.09 4.91 1.97
C MET A 220 -11.32 5.46 1.28
N LEU A 221 -11.18 5.80 0.00
CA LEU A 221 -12.31 6.21 -0.84
C LEU A 221 -13.12 5.00 -1.30
N PHE A 222 -14.43 5.16 -1.46
CA PHE A 222 -15.28 4.09 -1.99
C PHE A 222 -14.86 3.64 -3.40
N GLY A 223 -14.27 4.53 -4.19
CA GLY A 223 -13.71 4.20 -5.51
C GLY A 223 -12.60 3.15 -5.45
N ASN A 224 -11.83 3.10 -4.37
CA ASN A 224 -10.72 2.17 -4.20
C ASN A 224 -11.17 0.73 -3.85
N ILE A 225 -12.43 0.55 -3.42
CA ILE A 225 -12.96 -0.78 -3.10
C ILE A 225 -13.16 -1.54 -4.40
N SER A 226 -12.35 -2.53 -4.73
CA SER A 226 -12.51 -3.32 -5.95
C SER A 226 -13.74 -4.23 -5.88
N ARG A 227 -13.85 -5.03 -4.81
CA ARG A 227 -14.88 -6.07 -4.63
C ARG A 227 -15.16 -6.31 -3.15
N MET A 228 -16.33 -6.87 -2.84
CA MET A 228 -16.73 -7.22 -1.49
C MET A 228 -17.30 -8.63 -1.44
N PHE A 229 -16.98 -9.38 -0.39
CA PHE A 229 -17.44 -10.74 -0.17
C PHE A 229 -18.02 -10.86 1.24
N LEU A 230 -19.13 -11.57 1.37
CA LEU A 230 -19.71 -11.90 2.66
C LEU A 230 -19.85 -13.41 2.76
N VAL A 231 -19.03 -14.06 3.58
CA VAL A 231 -18.97 -15.52 3.68
C VAL A 231 -19.14 -15.98 5.13
N PRO A 232 -19.97 -17.00 5.41
CA PRO A 232 -20.08 -17.57 6.75
C PRO A 232 -18.82 -18.39 7.06
N LYS A 233 -18.28 -18.24 8.26
CA LYS A 233 -17.12 -19.04 8.69
C LYS A 233 -17.60 -20.47 9.02
N PRO A 234 -17.03 -21.52 8.40
CA PRO A 234 -17.39 -22.90 8.71
C PRO A 234 -17.20 -23.23 10.19
N ASN A 235 -18.11 -24.02 10.76
CA ASN A 235 -18.10 -24.48 12.14
C ASN A 235 -17.97 -23.36 13.20
N SER A 236 -18.45 -22.16 12.91
CA SER A 236 -18.31 -21.00 13.80
C SER A 236 -19.51 -20.05 13.67
N PRO A 237 -20.00 -19.44 14.76
CA PRO A 237 -21.10 -18.46 14.73
C PRO A 237 -20.65 -17.09 14.22
N HIS A 238 -19.70 -17.06 13.28
CA HIS A 238 -19.12 -15.84 12.75
C HIS A 238 -19.33 -15.74 11.24
N VAL A 239 -19.50 -14.50 10.77
CA VAL A 239 -19.50 -14.16 9.36
C VAL A 239 -18.28 -13.30 9.07
N MET A 240 -17.61 -13.58 7.97
CA MET A 240 -16.46 -12.81 7.50
C MET A 240 -16.91 -11.89 6.37
N PHE A 241 -16.60 -10.60 6.50
CA PHE A 241 -16.79 -9.63 5.45
C PHE A 241 -15.43 -9.19 4.92
N ILE A 242 -15.18 -9.48 3.64
CA ILE A 242 -13.90 -9.25 2.98
C ILE A 242 -14.05 -8.13 1.96
N ILE A 243 -13.17 -7.14 2.01
CA ILE A 243 -13.14 -6.01 1.07
C ILE A 243 -11.80 -6.06 0.34
N GLY A 244 -11.84 -6.25 -0.98
CA GLY A 244 -10.66 -6.13 -1.84
C GLY A 244 -10.45 -4.69 -2.28
N LEU A 245 -9.20 -4.23 -2.25
CA LEU A 245 -8.80 -2.87 -2.59
C LEU A 245 -8.01 -2.86 -3.90
N GLU A 246 -8.21 -1.85 -4.74
CA GLU A 246 -7.39 -1.66 -5.96
C GLU A 246 -5.98 -1.21 -5.59
N GLN A 247 -5.88 -0.19 -4.73
CA GLN A 247 -4.65 0.24 -4.08
C GLN A 247 -4.62 -0.32 -2.66
N ALA A 248 -3.67 -1.23 -2.41
CA ALA A 248 -3.44 -1.81 -1.10
C ALA A 248 -3.10 -0.73 -0.06
N MET A 249 -3.71 -0.83 1.13
CA MET A 249 -3.30 -0.02 2.27
C MET A 249 -1.90 -0.39 2.71
N ARG A 250 -1.17 0.54 3.31
CA ARG A 250 0.18 0.30 3.82
C ARG A 250 0.23 0.47 5.32
N GLN A 251 0.97 -0.41 5.97
CA GLN A 251 1.34 -0.28 7.37
C GLN A 251 2.86 -0.49 7.43
N GLY A 252 3.60 0.62 7.38
CA GLY A 252 5.05 0.59 7.14
C GLY A 252 5.36 -0.14 5.83
N GLN A 253 6.17 -1.20 5.92
CA GLN A 253 6.54 -2.01 4.75
C GLN A 253 5.46 -3.01 4.29
N THR A 254 4.48 -3.31 5.15
CA THR A 254 3.45 -4.32 4.83
C THR A 254 2.33 -3.71 4.01
N ARG A 255 1.90 -4.40 2.95
CA ARG A 255 0.78 -3.99 2.10
C ARG A 255 -0.43 -4.90 2.33
N TYR A 256 -1.60 -4.32 2.54
CA TYR A 256 -2.88 -5.01 2.70
C TYR A 256 -3.78 -4.74 1.50
N PRO A 257 -3.80 -5.64 0.49
CA PRO A 257 -4.73 -5.55 -0.64
C PRO A 257 -6.16 -5.95 -0.26
N TYR A 258 -6.34 -6.61 0.89
CA TYR A 258 -7.63 -7.03 1.40
C TYR A 258 -7.81 -6.63 2.86
N LEU A 259 -9.04 -6.25 3.20
CA LEU A 259 -9.53 -6.12 4.55
C LEU A 259 -10.40 -7.31 4.89
N VAL A 260 -10.25 -7.86 6.10
CA VAL A 260 -11.09 -8.96 6.58
C VAL A 260 -11.68 -8.57 7.93
N LEU A 261 -12.98 -8.35 7.95
CA LEU A 261 -13.77 -8.07 9.15
C LEU A 261 -14.44 -9.36 9.61
N GLN A 262 -14.55 -9.56 10.91
CA GLN A 262 -15.25 -10.69 11.51
C GLN A 262 -16.40 -10.17 12.37
N PHE A 263 -17.59 -10.68 12.15
CA PHE A 263 -18.79 -10.35 12.93
C PHE A 263 -19.39 -11.61 13.54
N GLU A 264 -20.07 -11.48 14.67
CA GLU A 264 -20.91 -12.55 15.21
C GLU A 264 -22.31 -12.54 14.57
N VAL A 265 -22.88 -13.71 14.32
CA VAL A 265 -24.15 -13.85 13.59
C VAL A 265 -25.35 -13.28 14.36
N GLU A 266 -25.28 -13.32 15.69
CA GLU A 266 -26.35 -12.87 16.60
C GLU A 266 -26.12 -11.45 17.13
N GLU A 267 -25.02 -10.81 16.77
CA GLU A 267 -24.74 -9.44 17.16
C GLU A 267 -25.68 -8.48 16.42
N GLU A 268 -26.38 -7.63 17.17
CA GLU A 268 -27.29 -6.60 16.64
C GLU A 268 -26.76 -5.21 16.99
N ILE A 269 -26.97 -4.27 16.07
CA ILE A 269 -26.58 -2.88 16.24
C ILE A 269 -27.72 -1.97 15.77
N GLU A 270 -27.86 -0.84 16.44
CA GLU A 270 -28.77 0.23 16.04
C GLU A 270 -27.94 1.46 15.68
N LEU A 271 -28.11 1.97 14.47
CA LEU A 271 -27.38 3.12 13.96
C LEU A 271 -28.35 4.18 13.44
N ASP A 272 -28.11 5.41 13.88
CA ASP A 272 -28.70 6.60 13.29
C ASP A 272 -27.78 7.09 12.16
N LEU A 273 -28.34 7.21 10.96
CA LEU A 273 -27.66 7.72 9.79
C LEU A 273 -27.91 9.21 9.68
N ASN A 274 -26.85 10.00 9.72
CA ASN A 274 -26.87 11.44 9.49
C ASN A 274 -26.98 11.73 7.97
N LEU A 275 -28.09 11.34 7.36
CA LEU A 275 -28.41 11.56 5.96
C LEU A 275 -29.71 12.35 5.82
N GLU A 276 -29.74 13.29 4.88
CA GLU A 276 -30.98 13.94 4.47
C GLU A 276 -31.96 12.89 3.90
N PRO A 277 -33.28 12.98 4.18
CA PRO A 277 -34.26 11.97 3.77
C PRO A 277 -34.27 11.71 2.25
N ALA A 278 -33.93 12.72 1.45
CA ALA A 278 -33.82 12.61 -0.01
C ALA A 278 -32.62 11.76 -0.44
N GLU A 279 -31.45 11.94 0.20
CA GLU A 279 -30.24 11.16 -0.08
C GLU A 279 -30.40 9.70 0.41
N ALA A 280 -31.04 9.51 1.56
CA ALA A 280 -31.35 8.19 2.12
C ALA A 280 -32.25 7.37 1.17
N ALA A 281 -33.28 8.00 0.59
CA ALA A 281 -34.17 7.36 -0.37
C ALA A 281 -33.45 6.94 -1.66
N GLU A 282 -32.52 7.76 -2.16
CA GLU A 282 -31.72 7.43 -3.35
C GLU A 282 -30.78 6.23 -3.08
N LEU A 283 -30.19 6.18 -1.89
CA LEU A 283 -29.30 5.10 -1.46
C LEU A 283 -30.04 3.86 -0.95
N LYS A 284 -31.38 3.87 -0.94
CA LYS A 284 -32.24 2.80 -0.37
C LYS A 284 -31.88 2.47 1.08
N LEU A 285 -31.51 3.49 1.85
CA LEU A 285 -31.21 3.40 3.27
C LEU A 285 -32.32 4.10 4.06
N GLU A 286 -32.57 3.61 5.26
CA GLU A 286 -33.47 4.26 6.23
C GLU A 286 -32.63 5.16 7.14
N THR A 287 -33.22 6.24 7.67
CA THR A 287 -32.50 7.18 8.55
C THR A 287 -32.09 6.54 9.87
N GLN A 288 -32.83 5.52 10.32
CA GLN A 288 -32.49 4.70 11.47
C GLN A 288 -32.49 3.25 10.98
N VAL A 289 -31.40 2.53 11.20
CA VAL A 289 -31.24 1.13 10.78
C VAL A 289 -30.94 0.29 12.01
N SER A 290 -31.76 -0.72 12.26
CA SER A 290 -31.60 -1.69 13.35
C SER A 290 -31.65 -3.12 12.80
N GLY A 291 -30.86 -4.01 13.38
CA GLY A 291 -30.71 -5.40 12.96
C GLY A 291 -29.29 -5.94 13.13
N LYS A 292 -29.03 -7.10 12.50
CA LYS A 292 -27.74 -7.80 12.64
C LYS A 292 -26.57 -6.95 12.13
N THR A 293 -25.50 -6.83 12.93
CA THR A 293 -24.35 -5.96 12.67
C THR A 293 -23.74 -6.22 11.29
N TYR A 294 -23.50 -7.48 10.92
CA TYR A 294 -22.94 -7.80 9.62
C TYR A 294 -23.85 -7.35 8.46
N ASN A 295 -25.18 -7.42 8.62
CA ASN A 295 -26.14 -7.05 7.58
C ASN A 295 -26.16 -5.53 7.40
N ILE A 296 -26.16 -4.78 8.50
CA ILE A 296 -26.12 -3.31 8.46
C ILE A 296 -24.80 -2.83 7.83
N VAL A 297 -23.67 -3.34 8.30
CA VAL A 297 -22.35 -2.98 7.77
C VAL A 297 -22.27 -3.29 6.28
N THR A 298 -22.62 -4.52 5.87
CA THR A 298 -22.58 -4.90 4.45
C THR A 298 -23.53 -4.06 3.61
N ARG A 299 -24.74 -3.77 4.08
CA ARG A 299 -25.69 -2.88 3.40
C ARG A 299 -25.14 -1.46 3.23
N LEU A 300 -24.52 -0.89 4.27
CA LEU A 300 -23.89 0.43 4.19
C LEU A 300 -22.78 0.44 3.14
N PHE A 301 -21.87 -0.54 3.19
CA PHE A 301 -20.81 -0.69 2.19
C PHE A 301 -21.36 -0.86 0.77
N GLY A 302 -22.37 -1.71 0.58
CA GLY A 302 -22.99 -1.96 -0.72
C GLY A 302 -23.68 -0.73 -1.31
N CYS A 303 -24.48 -0.02 -0.49
CA CYS A 303 -25.21 1.17 -0.92
C CYS A 303 -24.26 2.35 -1.20
N LEU A 304 -23.30 2.62 -0.30
CA LEU A 304 -22.40 3.78 -0.41
C LEU A 304 -21.34 3.58 -1.50
N SER A 305 -20.78 2.37 -1.64
CA SER A 305 -19.81 2.08 -2.71
C SER A 305 -20.46 1.82 -4.07
N LYS A 306 -21.79 1.62 -4.11
CA LYS A 306 -22.55 1.20 -5.30
C LYS A 306 -22.01 -0.08 -5.94
N LYS A 307 -21.35 -0.95 -5.16
CA LYS A 307 -20.79 -2.22 -5.60
C LYS A 307 -21.55 -3.39 -4.98
N SER A 308 -21.78 -4.43 -5.78
CA SER A 308 -22.45 -5.65 -5.34
C SER A 308 -21.56 -6.46 -4.41
N ILE A 309 -22.19 -7.08 -3.40
CA ILE A 309 -21.53 -7.98 -2.46
C ILE A 309 -21.69 -9.41 -2.96
N ILE A 310 -20.58 -10.13 -3.03
CA ILE A 310 -20.54 -11.52 -3.48
C ILE A 310 -20.77 -12.42 -2.28
N VAL A 311 -21.84 -13.21 -2.33
CA VAL A 311 -22.18 -14.23 -1.33
C VAL A 311 -21.84 -15.63 -1.85
N PRO A 312 -21.69 -16.64 -0.98
CA PRO A 312 -21.50 -18.02 -1.41
C PRO A 312 -22.58 -18.48 -2.39
N GLY A 313 -22.17 -19.27 -3.37
CA GLY A 313 -23.04 -19.78 -4.42
C GLY A 313 -23.82 -21.03 -4.02
N GLU A 314 -24.11 -21.84 -5.03
CA GLU A 314 -24.83 -23.11 -4.88
C GLU A 314 -23.97 -24.24 -4.29
N PHE A 315 -22.66 -24.04 -4.19
CA PHE A 315 -21.75 -25.03 -3.63
C PHE A 315 -22.10 -25.35 -2.17
N LYS A 316 -22.17 -26.65 -1.88
CA LYS A 316 -22.33 -27.18 -0.54
C LYS A 316 -21.32 -28.30 -0.33
N SER A 317 -20.58 -28.20 0.77
CA SER A 317 -19.68 -29.24 1.24
C SER A 317 -20.48 -30.48 1.65
N THR A 318 -19.76 -31.57 1.92
CA THR A 318 -20.37 -32.82 2.44
C THR A 318 -21.13 -32.59 3.75
N ARG A 319 -20.73 -31.56 4.52
CA ARG A 319 -21.35 -31.15 5.78
C ARG A 319 -22.46 -30.09 5.60
N GLY A 320 -22.80 -29.72 4.37
CA GLY A 320 -23.77 -28.67 4.06
C GLY A 320 -23.24 -27.25 4.27
N GLU A 321 -21.93 -27.08 4.51
CA GLU A 321 -21.29 -25.79 4.69
C GLU A 321 -20.92 -25.17 3.33
N SER A 322 -20.74 -23.86 3.27
CA SER A 322 -20.44 -23.18 2.00
C SER A 322 -18.93 -23.01 1.76
N GLY A 323 -18.10 -23.53 2.66
CA GLY A 323 -16.64 -23.48 2.59
C GLY A 323 -16.02 -24.79 3.06
N ILE A 324 -14.78 -25.01 2.64
CA ILE A 324 -14.00 -26.22 2.89
C ILE A 324 -12.76 -25.83 3.70
N ALA A 325 -12.48 -26.55 4.79
CA ALA A 325 -11.24 -26.38 5.53
C ALA A 325 -10.06 -26.84 4.67
N SER A 326 -9.05 -25.98 4.52
CA SER A 326 -7.87 -26.25 3.70
C SER A 326 -6.68 -25.47 4.23
N THR A 327 -5.48 -25.93 3.90
CA THR A 327 -4.23 -25.25 4.24
C THR A 327 -3.60 -24.72 2.97
N PHE A 328 -3.19 -23.45 2.98
CA PHE A 328 -2.34 -22.89 1.94
C PHE A 328 -0.95 -22.65 2.52
N LYS A 329 0.08 -23.28 1.95
CA LYS A 329 1.44 -23.32 2.51
C LYS A 329 1.41 -23.80 3.96
N ALA A 330 1.81 -22.97 4.93
CA ALA A 330 1.81 -23.28 6.36
C ALA A 330 0.62 -22.65 7.12
N THR A 331 -0.35 -22.08 6.41
CA THR A 331 -1.49 -21.36 7.03
C THR A 331 -2.80 -22.08 6.80
N SER A 332 -3.44 -22.52 7.88
CA SER A 332 -4.78 -23.10 7.86
C SER A 332 -5.83 -22.03 7.59
N GLY A 333 -6.80 -22.35 6.75
CA GLY A 333 -7.86 -21.45 6.32
C GLY A 333 -9.08 -22.18 5.77
N HIS A 334 -9.89 -21.45 5.03
CA HIS A 334 -11.11 -21.94 4.42
C HIS A 334 -11.17 -21.50 2.97
N LEU A 335 -11.45 -22.46 2.09
CA LEU A 335 -11.67 -22.25 0.68
C LEU A 335 -13.18 -22.19 0.41
N PHE A 336 -13.61 -21.13 -0.28
CA PHE A 336 -14.98 -20.91 -0.70
C PHE A 336 -15.05 -20.97 -2.23
N PRO A 337 -15.63 -22.05 -2.79
CA PRO A 337 -16.03 -22.09 -4.19
C PRO A 337 -17.24 -21.18 -4.41
N LEU A 338 -17.01 -20.00 -4.97
CA LEU A 338 -18.07 -19.06 -5.34
C LEU A 338 -18.60 -19.39 -6.75
N ASN A 339 -19.55 -18.60 -7.25
CA ASN A 339 -20.16 -18.86 -8.56
C ASN A 339 -19.17 -18.79 -9.73
N ASN A 340 -18.24 -17.82 -9.70
CA ASN A 340 -17.30 -17.51 -10.78
C ASN A 340 -15.83 -17.43 -10.31
N SER A 341 -15.54 -17.83 -9.07
CA SER A 341 -14.23 -17.65 -8.46
C SER A 341 -14.00 -18.58 -7.27
N LEU A 342 -12.73 -18.83 -6.93
CA LEU A 342 -12.30 -19.38 -5.65
C LEU A 342 -11.84 -18.25 -4.74
N LEU A 343 -12.26 -18.31 -3.47
CA LEU A 343 -11.81 -17.40 -2.43
C LEU A 343 -11.24 -18.22 -1.27
N PHE A 344 -9.97 -18.01 -0.92
CA PHE A 344 -9.36 -18.57 0.28
C PHE A 344 -9.16 -17.46 1.31
N ILE A 345 -9.57 -17.71 2.55
CA ILE A 345 -9.41 -16.83 3.72
C ILE A 345 -8.77 -17.63 4.86
N VAL A 346 -8.03 -17.07 5.82
CA VAL A 346 -8.00 -15.67 6.32
C VAL A 346 -6.73 -14.89 5.96
N LYS A 347 -5.56 -15.54 5.99
CA LYS A 347 -4.27 -14.92 5.66
C LYS A 347 -3.35 -15.95 4.95
N PRO A 348 -2.89 -15.69 3.72
CA PRO A 348 -3.28 -14.59 2.85
C PRO A 348 -4.72 -14.76 2.34
N VAL A 349 -5.38 -13.65 2.00
CA VAL A 349 -6.62 -13.71 1.23
C VAL A 349 -6.24 -13.94 -0.23
N ILE A 350 -6.69 -15.06 -0.81
CA ILE A 350 -6.43 -15.42 -2.20
C ILE A 350 -7.76 -15.42 -2.94
N PHE A 351 -7.84 -14.65 -4.01
CA PHE A 351 -9.00 -14.57 -4.87
C PHE A 351 -8.59 -14.96 -6.29
N ILE A 352 -9.21 -16.00 -6.83
CA ILE A 352 -8.91 -16.55 -8.16
C ILE A 352 -10.21 -16.59 -8.96
N ARG A 353 -10.27 -15.96 -10.12
CA ARG A 353 -11.44 -16.09 -11.02
C ARG A 353 -11.34 -17.37 -11.83
N PHE A 354 -12.46 -18.01 -12.13
CA PHE A 354 -12.47 -19.20 -12.99
C PHE A 354 -11.95 -18.91 -14.40
N ASP A 355 -12.15 -17.69 -14.92
CA ASP A 355 -11.64 -17.27 -16.23
C ASP A 355 -10.09 -17.31 -16.32
N ASP A 356 -9.43 -17.12 -15.19
CA ASP A 356 -7.97 -17.08 -15.08
C ASP A 356 -7.37 -18.48 -14.88
N ILE A 357 -8.20 -19.50 -14.59
CA ILE A 357 -7.75 -20.88 -14.36
C ILE A 357 -7.50 -21.59 -15.69
N VAL A 358 -6.31 -22.17 -15.84
CA VAL A 358 -5.94 -22.99 -17.00
C VAL A 358 -6.35 -24.44 -16.79
N SER A 359 -5.95 -25.01 -15.65
CA SER A 359 -6.30 -26.36 -15.21
C SER A 359 -6.22 -26.48 -13.69
N ILE A 360 -7.01 -27.40 -13.15
CA ILE A 360 -6.91 -27.86 -11.76
C ILE A 360 -6.45 -29.31 -11.76
N GLU A 361 -5.46 -29.64 -10.96
CA GLU A 361 -4.95 -31.00 -10.78
C GLU A 361 -5.13 -31.44 -9.33
N PHE A 362 -5.73 -32.60 -9.13
CA PHE A 362 -5.91 -33.18 -7.80
C PHE A 362 -4.80 -34.18 -7.52
N SER A 363 -4.09 -34.01 -6.42
CA SER A 363 -3.03 -34.90 -5.95
C SER A 363 -3.45 -35.60 -4.66
N ARG A 364 -3.13 -36.89 -4.54
CA ARG A 364 -3.21 -37.60 -3.27
C ARG A 364 -1.93 -37.33 -2.49
N THR A 365 -2.04 -36.74 -1.31
CA THR A 365 -0.91 -36.58 -0.40
C THR A 365 -0.65 -37.91 0.31
N GLY A 366 0.49 -38.56 0.05
CA GLY A 366 1.06 -39.64 0.88
C GLY A 366 0.91 -41.10 0.39
N TYR A 367 1.92 -41.93 0.70
CA TYR A 367 1.96 -43.36 0.43
C TYR A 367 1.07 -44.18 1.41
N ILE A 368 0.14 -44.93 0.82
CA ILE A 368 -0.37 -46.27 1.17
C ILE A 368 -1.14 -46.56 2.49
N THR A 369 -1.10 -45.84 3.62
CA THR A 369 -1.90 -46.34 4.80
C THR A 369 -2.64 -45.38 5.74
N GLN A 370 -2.55 -44.04 5.65
CA GLN A 370 -3.29 -43.19 6.63
C GLN A 370 -3.92 -41.85 6.16
N ASN A 371 -3.99 -41.51 4.87
CA ASN A 371 -4.45 -40.16 4.51
C ASN A 371 -5.91 -40.07 4.07
N ARG A 372 -6.77 -39.60 4.99
CA ARG A 372 -8.14 -39.10 4.73
C ARG A 372 -8.14 -37.74 3.98
N LEU A 373 -6.98 -37.25 3.57
CA LEU A 373 -6.79 -35.89 3.08
C LEU A 373 -6.22 -35.91 1.65
N PHE A 374 -6.57 -34.92 0.86
CA PHE A 374 -6.02 -34.68 -0.47
C PHE A 374 -5.57 -33.22 -0.62
N SER A 375 -4.88 -32.95 -1.71
CA SER A 375 -4.43 -31.63 -2.13
C SER A 375 -4.84 -31.37 -3.58
N PHE A 376 -4.93 -30.10 -3.96
CA PHE A 376 -5.13 -29.74 -5.36
C PHE A 376 -4.34 -28.48 -5.71
N VAL A 377 -3.89 -28.45 -6.96
CA VAL A 377 -3.11 -27.36 -7.54
C VAL A 377 -3.96 -26.64 -8.57
N VAL A 378 -4.05 -25.32 -8.45
CA VAL A 378 -4.71 -24.43 -9.40
C VAL A 378 -3.66 -23.72 -10.23
N ALA A 379 -3.57 -24.07 -11.52
CA ALA A 379 -2.68 -23.40 -12.45
C ALA A 379 -3.40 -22.22 -13.12
N LEU A 380 -2.83 -21.01 -13.01
CA LEU A 380 -3.36 -19.79 -13.60
C LEU A 380 -2.72 -19.43 -14.94
N ARG A 381 -3.45 -18.61 -15.71
CA ARG A 381 -2.99 -18.02 -16.97
C ARG A 381 -1.90 -16.99 -16.64
N GLY A 382 -0.65 -17.42 -16.73
CA GLY A 382 0.52 -16.62 -16.32
C GLY A 382 1.63 -17.45 -15.66
N GLY A 383 1.42 -18.76 -15.47
CA GLY A 383 2.42 -19.66 -14.90
C GLY A 383 2.46 -19.66 -13.37
N GLN A 384 1.55 -18.93 -12.71
CA GLN A 384 1.40 -18.97 -11.26
C GLN A 384 0.54 -20.16 -10.85
N GLU A 385 0.98 -20.90 -9.83
CA GLU A 385 0.29 -22.05 -9.29
C GLU A 385 -0.03 -21.85 -7.81
N TYR A 386 -1.23 -22.28 -7.40
CA TYR A 386 -1.69 -22.25 -6.01
C TYR A 386 -2.01 -23.66 -5.55
N GLU A 387 -1.25 -24.16 -4.59
CA GLU A 387 -1.47 -25.47 -3.98
C GLU A 387 -2.23 -25.33 -2.66
N PHE A 388 -3.38 -26.00 -2.58
CA PHE A 388 -4.17 -26.13 -1.36
C PHE A 388 -4.09 -27.57 -0.85
N THR A 389 -3.67 -27.75 0.39
CA THR A 389 -3.44 -29.05 1.03
C THR A 389 -4.40 -29.28 2.18
N ASN A 390 -4.36 -30.48 2.78
CA ASN A 390 -5.07 -30.83 4.00
C ASN A 390 -6.62 -30.75 3.88
N ILE A 391 -7.16 -31.22 2.76
CA ILE A 391 -8.60 -31.21 2.49
C ILE A 391 -9.17 -32.62 2.66
N ASP A 392 -10.28 -32.78 3.40
CA ASP A 392 -10.91 -34.08 3.61
C ASP A 392 -11.38 -34.72 2.29
N ARG A 393 -11.05 -35.99 2.06
CA ARG A 393 -11.41 -36.77 0.86
C ARG A 393 -12.90 -36.79 0.57
N SER A 394 -13.75 -36.68 1.60
CA SER A 394 -15.20 -36.55 1.40
C SER A 394 -15.58 -35.34 0.54
N GLU A 395 -14.79 -34.26 0.58
CA GLU A 395 -15.01 -33.03 -0.18
C GLU A 395 -14.54 -33.10 -1.63
N PHE A 396 -13.87 -34.18 -2.04
CA PHE A 396 -13.36 -34.34 -3.41
C PHE A 396 -14.50 -34.40 -4.44
N GLU A 397 -15.49 -35.27 -4.23
CA GLU A 397 -16.59 -35.44 -5.19
C GLU A 397 -17.45 -34.17 -5.34
N PRO A 398 -17.91 -33.51 -4.25
CA PRO A 398 -18.66 -32.26 -4.37
C PRO A 398 -17.86 -31.16 -5.08
N LEU A 399 -16.57 -31.01 -4.75
CA LEU A 399 -15.73 -29.97 -5.32
C LEU A 399 -15.44 -30.20 -6.80
N SER A 400 -15.09 -31.43 -7.18
CA SER A 400 -14.82 -31.80 -8.57
C SER A 400 -16.05 -31.61 -9.46
N ASN A 401 -17.21 -32.13 -9.02
CA ASN A 401 -18.48 -31.97 -9.73
C ASN A 401 -18.85 -30.49 -9.91
N TYR A 402 -18.67 -29.68 -8.86
CA TYR A 402 -18.96 -28.26 -8.93
C TYR A 402 -18.04 -27.53 -9.93
N LEU A 403 -16.73 -27.79 -9.87
CA LEU A 403 -15.75 -27.16 -10.79
C LEU A 403 -16.01 -27.54 -12.26
N VAL A 404 -16.32 -28.82 -12.53
CA VAL A 404 -16.69 -29.29 -13.87
C VAL A 404 -17.99 -28.64 -14.34
N SER A 405 -19.00 -28.51 -13.47
CA SER A 405 -20.26 -27.84 -13.80
C SER A 405 -20.09 -26.36 -14.18
N LYS A 406 -19.07 -25.70 -13.63
CA LYS A 406 -18.70 -24.32 -13.94
C LYS A 406 -17.75 -24.19 -15.13
N GLY A 407 -17.42 -25.29 -15.81
CA GLY A 407 -16.57 -25.32 -17.00
C GLY A 407 -15.07 -25.20 -16.72
N VAL A 408 -14.62 -25.46 -15.48
CA VAL A 408 -13.20 -25.48 -15.14
C VAL A 408 -12.58 -26.80 -15.58
N ARG A 409 -11.42 -26.75 -16.27
CA ARG A 409 -10.72 -27.95 -16.73
C ARG A 409 -10.04 -28.66 -15.56
N VAL A 410 -10.57 -29.81 -15.19
CA VAL A 410 -9.97 -30.70 -14.20
C VAL A 410 -9.10 -31.74 -14.92
N LYS A 411 -7.81 -31.76 -14.62
CA LYS A 411 -6.90 -32.85 -14.99
C LYS A 411 -6.97 -33.89 -13.88
N ASN A 412 -7.67 -34.99 -14.15
CA ASN A 412 -7.63 -36.14 -13.26
C ASN A 412 -6.32 -36.89 -13.52
N ALA A 413 -5.44 -37.01 -12.53
CA ALA A 413 -4.25 -37.83 -12.60
C ALA A 413 -4.55 -39.36 -12.70
N GLU A 414 -5.83 -39.76 -12.74
CA GLU A 414 -6.28 -41.16 -12.69
C GLU A 414 -6.88 -41.71 -14.00
N GLN A 415 -6.66 -41.09 -15.17
CA GLN A 415 -7.15 -41.64 -16.45
C GLN A 415 -6.12 -41.74 -17.58
N GLU A 416 -4.84 -41.91 -17.28
CA GLU A 416 -3.85 -42.42 -18.24
C GLU A 416 -2.79 -43.31 -17.57
N GLN A 417 -3.21 -44.45 -17.04
CA GLN A 417 -2.36 -45.64 -17.06
C GLN A 417 -3.22 -46.83 -17.50
N PRO A 418 -3.02 -47.39 -18.72
CA PRO A 418 -3.53 -48.72 -19.00
C PRO A 418 -2.90 -49.69 -18.00
N PRO A 419 -3.64 -50.72 -17.53
CA PRO A 419 -3.08 -51.73 -16.65
C PRO A 419 -1.91 -52.38 -17.39
N GLN A 420 -0.68 -52.11 -16.95
CA GLN A 420 0.45 -52.91 -17.39
C GLN A 420 0.23 -54.32 -16.83
N PRO A 421 0.25 -55.37 -17.68
CA PRO A 421 0.20 -56.73 -17.17
C PRO A 421 1.44 -56.95 -16.30
N LEU A 422 1.21 -57.45 -15.09
CA LEU A 422 2.25 -58.04 -14.25
C LEU A 422 2.93 -59.14 -15.08
N VAL A 423 4.13 -58.86 -15.58
CA VAL A 423 5.04 -59.90 -16.04
C VAL A 423 5.71 -60.42 -14.78
N MET A 424 5.29 -61.61 -14.35
CA MET A 424 6.10 -62.44 -13.47
C MET A 424 7.34 -62.84 -14.27
N ASP A 425 8.47 -62.20 -14.01
CA ASP A 425 9.76 -62.81 -14.28
C ASP A 425 10.19 -63.48 -12.98
N GLU A 426 10.07 -64.80 -12.98
CA GLU A 426 10.72 -65.71 -12.05
C GLU A 426 12.23 -65.73 -12.37
N ASP A 427 13.01 -65.69 -11.29
CA ASP A 427 14.41 -66.11 -11.15
C ASP A 427 15.52 -65.18 -11.68
N GLU A 428 16.23 -64.53 -10.76
CA GLU A 428 17.67 -64.76 -10.57
C GLU A 428 18.10 -64.34 -9.14
N GLU A 429 18.90 -65.23 -8.55
CA GLU A 429 19.32 -65.33 -7.14
C GLU A 429 20.40 -64.30 -6.74
N ASP A 430 20.56 -64.16 -5.41
CA ASP A 430 21.73 -63.71 -4.65
C ASP A 430 22.21 -62.25 -4.75
N ASP A 431 22.04 -61.48 -3.66
CA ASP A 431 23.08 -61.39 -2.63
C ASP A 431 22.59 -60.63 -1.39
N GLU A 432 23.02 -61.16 -0.24
CA GLU A 432 22.78 -60.74 1.14
C GLU A 432 23.26 -59.31 1.43
N GLU A 433 22.53 -58.57 2.29
CA GLU A 433 23.12 -57.91 3.47
C GLU A 433 22.00 -57.34 4.36
N ASP A 434 21.70 -58.08 5.42
CA ASP A 434 21.00 -57.63 6.63
C ASP A 434 21.91 -56.67 7.42
N GLU A 435 21.47 -55.44 7.71
CA GLU A 435 21.86 -54.74 8.95
C GLU A 435 20.65 -53.99 9.53
N ASP A 436 20.02 -54.66 10.48
CA ASP A 436 19.07 -54.13 11.46
C ASP A 436 19.84 -53.37 12.58
N PHE A 437 19.12 -52.49 13.30
CA PHE A 437 19.45 -51.80 14.57
C PHE A 437 20.32 -50.52 14.53
N ASN A 438 19.72 -49.35 14.86
CA ASN A 438 19.51 -48.97 16.27
C ASN A 438 18.59 -47.74 16.40
N ASP A 439 17.58 -47.86 17.26
CA ASP A 439 16.82 -46.76 17.87
C ASP A 439 17.76 -45.96 18.78
N GLU A 440 17.82 -44.65 18.61
CA GLU A 440 18.21 -43.72 19.68
C GLU A 440 17.20 -42.57 19.73
N GLU A 441 16.34 -42.66 20.75
CA GLU A 441 15.65 -41.52 21.36
C GLU A 441 16.71 -40.52 21.86
N GLU A 442 16.63 -39.26 21.43
CA GLU A 442 17.23 -38.16 22.19
C GLU A 442 16.19 -37.06 22.42
N GLU A 443 16.18 -36.64 23.68
CA GLU A 443 15.20 -35.82 24.34
C GLU A 443 15.30 -34.31 24.02
N GLU A 444 14.27 -33.64 24.49
CA GLU A 444 14.10 -32.21 24.69
C GLU A 444 15.32 -31.54 25.32
N ASP A 445 15.66 -30.33 24.86
CA ASP A 445 15.86 -29.15 25.72
C ASP A 445 16.10 -27.87 24.88
N ASP A 446 15.19 -26.91 25.09
CA ASP A 446 15.37 -25.50 25.43
C ASP A 446 16.24 -24.49 24.64
N ASP A 447 15.72 -23.25 24.72
CA ASP A 447 16.34 -21.92 24.57
C ASP A 447 16.43 -21.27 23.17
N ASP A 448 15.61 -20.21 22.95
CA ASP A 448 16.07 -18.83 23.15
C ASP A 448 14.97 -17.78 22.89
N ASP A 449 14.45 -17.21 23.98
CA ASP A 449 13.75 -15.91 24.04
C ASP A 449 14.79 -14.81 24.39
N GLU A 450 15.28 -14.04 23.41
CA GLU A 450 16.10 -12.85 23.69
C GLU A 450 15.28 -11.55 23.67
N VAL A 451 14.95 -11.09 24.88
CA VAL A 451 14.44 -9.75 25.20
C VAL A 451 15.64 -8.82 25.48
N TYR A 452 15.95 -7.89 24.57
CA TYR A 452 16.89 -6.80 24.89
C TYR A 452 16.16 -5.65 25.60
N THR A 453 16.30 -5.61 26.92
CA THR A 453 16.03 -4.43 27.75
C THR A 453 17.20 -3.44 27.63
N LEU A 454 16.87 -2.19 27.27
CA LEU A 454 17.83 -1.08 27.22
C LEU A 454 18.20 -0.67 28.66
N ASN A 455 19.39 -1.02 29.11
CA ASN A 455 19.95 -0.48 30.35
C ASN A 455 20.63 0.87 30.08
N THR A 456 19.99 1.92 30.57
CA THR A 456 20.54 3.24 30.83
C THR A 456 21.74 3.14 31.78
N ILE A 457 22.94 3.55 31.33
CA ILE A 457 24.07 3.83 32.20
C ILE A 457 24.21 5.35 32.31
N ILE A 458 23.80 5.87 33.48
CA ILE A 458 24.25 7.15 34.01
C ILE A 458 25.64 6.92 34.59
N MET A 459 26.65 7.62 34.08
CA MET A 459 27.88 7.89 34.81
C MET A 459 28.16 9.39 34.70
N ALA A 460 27.84 10.10 35.77
CA ALA A 460 28.32 11.44 36.01
C ALA A 460 29.62 11.34 36.82
N GLU A 461 30.73 11.85 36.29
CA GLU A 461 31.82 12.33 37.12
C GLU A 461 32.54 13.50 36.43
N ARG A 462 32.67 14.59 37.21
CA ARG A 462 33.33 15.86 36.87
C ARG A 462 34.84 15.70 36.94
N ILE A 463 35.58 16.07 35.90
CA ILE A 463 36.95 16.61 36.00
C ILE A 463 37.16 17.69 34.93
N ASN A 464 37.51 18.90 35.37
CA ASN A 464 38.11 19.99 34.58
C ASN A 464 39.53 19.58 34.17
N ASP A 465 39.93 19.76 32.91
CA ASP A 465 40.90 20.79 32.48
C ASP A 465 41.33 20.60 31.02
N GLU A 466 41.88 21.68 30.48
CA GLU A 466 42.29 21.95 29.10
C GLU A 466 43.22 20.91 28.44
N SER A 467 43.18 20.92 27.10
CA SER A 467 44.12 20.34 26.12
C SER A 467 43.91 18.87 25.70
N ILE A 468 43.51 18.68 24.44
CA ILE A 468 44.28 17.99 23.38
C ILE A 468 43.47 18.08 22.08
N VAL A 469 43.84 19.08 21.28
CA VAL A 469 43.63 19.07 19.83
C VAL A 469 44.61 18.05 19.26
N ARG A 470 44.10 17.11 18.43
CA ARG A 470 44.79 16.19 17.49
C ARG A 470 44.48 14.70 17.75
N SER A 471 43.27 14.25 17.40
CA SER A 471 42.97 12.83 17.11
C SER A 471 41.66 12.69 16.32
N SER A 472 41.53 13.31 15.13
CA SER A 472 40.35 13.07 14.26
C SER A 472 40.70 12.98 12.76
N SER A 473 41.96 12.71 12.42
CA SER A 473 42.45 12.62 11.04
C SER A 473 42.76 11.18 10.57
N HIS A 474 42.21 10.14 11.21
CA HIS A 474 42.48 8.75 10.81
C HIS A 474 41.28 7.85 10.52
N LEU A 475 40.05 8.38 10.51
CA LEU A 475 38.85 7.63 10.10
C LEU A 475 38.20 8.14 8.79
N ALA A 476 38.76 9.17 8.16
CA ALA A 476 38.25 9.76 6.91
C ALA A 476 38.97 9.29 5.63
N LEU A 477 39.83 8.27 5.71
CA LEU A 477 40.66 7.81 4.58
C LEU A 477 40.37 6.39 4.08
N SER A 478 39.38 5.68 4.65
CA SER A 478 39.01 4.33 4.17
C SER A 478 37.86 4.31 3.14
N SER A 479 36.99 5.33 3.13
CA SER A 479 35.79 5.33 2.26
C SER A 479 35.96 6.05 0.91
N LYS A 480 37.18 6.43 0.53
CA LYS A 480 37.49 7.13 -0.73
C LYS A 480 38.07 6.24 -1.84
N ARG A 481 38.11 4.92 -1.66
CA ARG A 481 38.77 3.98 -2.59
C ARG A 481 37.85 3.08 -3.42
N TYR A 482 36.52 3.25 -3.34
CA TYR A 482 35.55 2.42 -4.07
C TYR A 482 34.71 3.15 -5.13
N LEU A 483 35.01 4.42 -5.43
CA LEU A 483 34.28 5.21 -6.45
C LEU A 483 35.16 5.69 -7.62
N TYR A 484 36.30 5.04 -7.85
CA TYR A 484 37.25 5.42 -8.93
C TYR A 484 37.67 4.23 -9.79
N GLU A 485 36.76 3.31 -10.09
CA GLU A 485 36.97 2.28 -11.11
C GLU A 485 35.63 1.95 -11.76
N ASN A 486 35.20 2.78 -12.74
CA ASN A 486 34.34 2.41 -13.88
C ASN A 486 33.89 3.63 -14.74
N GLU A 487 34.71 4.67 -14.85
CA GLU A 487 34.65 5.60 -15.98
C GLU A 487 35.98 5.52 -16.73
N LEU A 488 36.02 4.77 -17.83
CA LEU A 488 36.96 4.92 -18.93
C LEU A 488 36.57 3.95 -20.07
N TYR A 489 35.53 4.30 -20.84
CA TYR A 489 35.49 3.97 -22.27
C TYR A 489 34.91 5.14 -23.07
N SER A 490 35.86 5.96 -23.53
CA SER A 490 35.93 6.75 -24.76
C SER A 490 34.72 7.53 -25.29
N LEU A 491 34.95 8.85 -25.37
CA LEU A 491 34.36 9.83 -26.27
C LEU A 491 34.26 9.38 -27.74
N GLY A 492 33.22 9.88 -28.42
CA GLY A 492 33.15 9.99 -29.87
C GLY A 492 31.99 10.87 -30.35
N ALA A 493 32.12 12.20 -30.24
CA ALA A 493 31.43 13.14 -31.15
C ALA A 493 32.16 13.11 -32.53
N PRO A 494 31.60 13.59 -33.68
CA PRO A 494 30.58 14.64 -33.81
C PRO A 494 29.54 14.41 -34.93
N LEU A 495 28.50 15.27 -35.01
CA LEU A 495 27.93 15.71 -36.30
C LEU A 495 27.01 16.93 -36.08
N LEU A 496 27.57 18.10 -36.37
CA LEU A 496 26.85 19.34 -36.63
C LEU A 496 27.31 19.82 -38.01
N LYS A 497 26.50 19.60 -39.05
CA LYS A 497 26.42 20.35 -40.31
C LYS A 497 25.40 19.71 -41.27
N ASP A 498 24.78 20.58 -42.06
CA ASP A 498 23.77 20.36 -43.12
C ASP A 498 22.32 20.29 -42.55
N ILE A 499 21.36 21.18 -42.87
CA ILE A 499 21.08 21.90 -44.13
C ILE A 499 20.38 23.25 -43.84
N LEU A 500 20.91 24.31 -44.46
CA LEU A 500 20.23 25.57 -44.80
C LEU A 500 19.23 25.35 -45.95
N ARG A 501 18.01 25.93 -45.85
CA ARG A 501 17.22 26.65 -46.90
C ARG A 501 15.70 26.44 -46.78
N MET A 502 15.00 27.49 -46.29
CA MET A 502 13.84 28.26 -46.85
C MET A 502 12.89 27.64 -47.90
N PRO A 503 11.71 28.25 -48.22
CA PRO A 503 10.88 29.30 -47.57
C PRO A 503 9.39 28.83 -47.46
N LEU A 504 8.36 29.55 -47.00
CA LEU A 504 7.97 30.96 -46.90
C LEU A 504 6.91 31.06 -45.79
#